data_AF-B8IY59-F1
#
_entry.id   AF-B8IY59-F1
#
_cell.length_a   1.000
_cell.length_b   1.000
_cell.length_c   1.000
_cell.angle_alpha   90.00
_cell.angle_beta   90.00
_cell.angle_gamma   90.00
#
_symmetry.space_group_name_H-M   'P 1'
#
loop_
_entity.id
_entity.type
_entity.pdbx_description
1 polymer ?
#
loop_
_entity_poly.entity_id
_entity_poly.type
_entity_poly.pdbx_seq_one_letter_code
_entity_poly.pdbx_strand_id
1 'polypeptide(L)'
;MKKSPPNPPTPPALSPASAPVAKPAVRARRNTHPAGRGEGGRWLPGVSPNPGGRPAVAPEVKEAAQAYTLEMLAVLVRVAMDEGAPPAARVTAANAVLDRGHGKPTTNVDAKVATVDVTKLHLQALLDLSAPAPRPIGAEGGHSVGAL
;
A
#
# COMPACT_ATOMS: atom_id res chain seq x y z
N MET A 1 57.06 -24.30 -48.12
CA MET A 1 56.20 -23.10 -48.24
C MET A 1 55.09 -23.21 -47.20
N LYS A 2 55.27 -22.64 -46.00
CA LYS A 2 54.28 -22.71 -44.92
C LYS A 2 53.41 -21.45 -45.01
N LYS A 3 52.15 -21.58 -45.46
CA LYS A 3 51.20 -20.45 -45.46
C LYS A 3 50.66 -20.27 -44.04
N SER A 4 51.03 -19.17 -43.39
CA SER A 4 50.43 -18.76 -42.11
C SER A 4 48.93 -18.52 -42.28
N PRO A 5 48.09 -18.90 -41.29
CA PRO A 5 46.67 -18.57 -41.32
C PRO A 5 46.44 -17.06 -41.20
N PRO A 6 45.32 -16.54 -41.72
CA PRO A 6 44.99 -15.12 -41.63
C PRO A 6 44.71 -14.72 -40.17
N ASN A 7 45.28 -13.59 -39.75
CA ASN A 7 45.05 -13.00 -38.43
C ASN A 7 43.56 -12.68 -38.22
N PRO A 8 43.01 -12.87 -37.00
CA PRO A 8 41.65 -12.44 -36.68
C PRO A 8 41.54 -10.91 -36.71
N PRO A 9 40.34 -10.37 -36.97
CA PRO A 9 40.12 -8.93 -36.94
C PRO A 9 40.39 -8.37 -35.54
N THR A 10 41.15 -7.28 -35.49
CA THR A 10 41.44 -6.53 -34.27
C THR A 10 40.13 -6.00 -33.67
N PRO A 11 39.86 -6.19 -32.36
CA PRO A 11 38.68 -5.57 -31.76
C PRO A 11 38.81 -4.04 -31.84
N PRO A 12 37.72 -3.30 -32.08
CA PRO A 12 37.76 -1.84 -32.03
C PRO A 12 38.21 -1.41 -30.62
N ALA A 13 39.18 -0.49 -30.58
CA ALA A 13 39.71 0.05 -29.35
C ALA A 13 38.57 0.53 -28.44
N LEU A 14 38.53 0.02 -27.20
CA LEU A 14 37.69 0.59 -26.16
C LEU A 14 38.02 2.08 -26.02
N SER A 15 37.02 2.93 -26.24
CA SER A 15 37.12 4.36 -25.99
C SER A 15 37.51 4.62 -24.53
N PRO A 16 38.39 5.59 -24.25
CA PRO A 16 38.78 5.91 -22.90
C PRO A 16 37.62 6.55 -22.14
N ALA A 17 37.65 6.30 -20.85
CA ALA A 17 36.67 6.68 -19.86
C ALA A 17 36.32 8.18 -19.84
N SER A 18 35.11 8.43 -19.32
CA SER A 18 34.74 9.57 -18.48
C SER A 18 34.58 10.93 -19.18
N ALA A 19 33.40 11.12 -19.78
CA ALA A 19 32.79 12.45 -19.81
C ALA A 19 32.19 12.74 -18.42
N PRO A 20 32.39 13.94 -17.82
CA PRO A 20 31.70 14.28 -16.59
C PRO A 20 30.21 14.37 -16.89
N VAL A 21 29.42 13.50 -16.25
CA VAL A 21 27.96 13.63 -16.19
C VAL A 21 27.66 15.01 -15.59
N ALA A 22 27.32 15.97 -16.45
CA ALA A 22 26.79 17.23 -16.01
C ALA A 22 25.51 16.94 -15.22
N LYS A 23 25.46 17.39 -13.96
CA LYS A 23 24.28 17.30 -13.11
C LYS A 23 23.08 17.82 -13.91
N PRO A 24 21.94 17.11 -13.96
CA PRO A 24 20.78 17.64 -14.65
C PRO A 24 20.43 18.97 -13.98
N ALA A 25 20.41 20.04 -14.78
CA ALA A 25 19.92 21.34 -14.34
C ALA A 25 18.57 21.11 -13.68
N VAL A 26 18.43 21.57 -12.43
CA VAL A 26 17.21 21.47 -11.62
C VAL A 26 16.06 21.97 -12.47
N ARG A 27 15.28 21.05 -13.02
CA ARG A 27 14.11 21.37 -13.84
C ARG A 27 13.19 22.19 -12.94
N ALA A 28 12.97 23.45 -13.33
CA ALA A 28 12.02 24.32 -12.67
C ALA A 28 10.71 23.54 -12.47
N ARG A 29 10.26 23.46 -11.22
CA ARG A 29 9.01 22.79 -10.85
C ARG A 29 7.88 23.51 -11.58
N ARG A 30 7.44 22.98 -12.72
CA ARG A 30 6.16 23.40 -13.30
C ARG A 30 5.10 22.95 -12.30
N ASN A 31 4.46 23.91 -11.62
CA ASN A 31 3.31 23.69 -10.74
C ASN A 31 2.08 23.29 -11.56
N THR A 32 2.19 22.26 -12.40
CA THR A 32 1.02 21.58 -12.94
C THR A 32 0.60 20.57 -11.87
N HIS A 33 -0.33 20.95 -10.99
CA HIS A 33 -0.97 19.99 -10.09
C HIS A 33 -1.70 18.96 -10.97
N PRO A 34 -1.34 17.67 -10.95
CA PRO A 34 -2.11 16.67 -11.67
C PRO A 34 -3.53 16.62 -11.09
N ALA A 35 -4.52 16.35 -11.95
CA ALA A 35 -5.94 16.33 -11.58
C ALA A 35 -6.14 15.52 -10.28
N GLY A 36 -6.81 16.12 -9.30
CA GLY A 36 -7.06 15.48 -8.00
C GLY A 36 -6.11 15.83 -6.86
N ARG A 37 -5.13 16.72 -7.07
CA ARG A 37 -4.24 17.22 -6.00
C ARG A 37 -4.54 18.67 -5.64
N GLY A 38 -4.69 18.95 -4.35
CA GLY A 38 -4.83 20.28 -3.78
C GLY A 38 -3.50 21.03 -3.64
N GLU A 39 -3.58 22.28 -3.22
CA GLU A 39 -2.44 23.16 -2.98
C GLU A 39 -1.59 22.58 -1.82
N GLY A 40 -0.41 22.06 -2.15
CA GLY A 40 0.45 21.28 -1.24
C GLY A 40 0.60 19.81 -1.61
N GLY A 41 0.08 19.36 -2.75
CA GLY A 41 0.28 18.01 -3.27
C GLY A 41 -0.51 16.92 -2.52
N ARG A 42 -1.38 17.32 -1.58
CA ARG A 42 -2.34 16.43 -0.92
C ARG A 42 -3.44 16.05 -1.90
N TRP A 43 -3.97 14.84 -1.77
CA TRP A 43 -5.16 14.44 -2.52
C TRP A 43 -6.36 15.25 -2.06
N LEU A 44 -7.20 15.66 -3.01
CA LEU A 44 -8.49 16.27 -2.69
C LEU A 44 -9.36 15.27 -1.93
N PRO A 45 -10.19 15.72 -0.96
CA PRO A 45 -11.12 14.83 -0.28
C PRO A 45 -12.02 14.12 -1.31
N GLY A 46 -12.14 12.80 -1.21
CA GLY A 46 -12.87 11.97 -2.17
C GLY A 46 -12.06 11.51 -3.38
N VAL A 47 -10.81 11.95 -3.55
CA VAL A 47 -9.92 11.49 -4.61
C VAL A 47 -8.88 10.53 -4.03
N SER A 48 -9.00 9.25 -4.38
CA SER A 48 -7.97 8.25 -4.13
C SER A 48 -7.05 8.16 -5.36
N PRO A 49 -5.71 8.02 -5.18
CA PRO A 49 -4.81 7.67 -6.28
C PRO A 49 -5.10 6.30 -6.90
N ASN A 50 -5.89 5.46 -6.22
CA ASN A 50 -6.35 4.19 -6.74
C ASN A 50 -7.83 3.99 -6.39
N PRO A 51 -8.75 4.66 -7.10
CA PRO A 51 -10.18 4.55 -6.82
C PRO A 51 -10.72 3.14 -7.13
N GLY A 52 -10.06 2.39 -8.01
CA GLY A 52 -10.40 1.00 -8.33
C GLY A 52 -9.79 -0.06 -7.39
N GLY A 53 -9.04 0.36 -6.37
CA GLY A 53 -8.36 -0.57 -5.47
C GLY A 53 -7.29 -1.42 -6.19
N ARG A 54 -6.71 -2.39 -5.47
CA ARG A 54 -5.69 -3.27 -6.07
C ARG A 54 -6.34 -4.01 -7.26
N PRO A 55 -5.79 -3.91 -8.48
CA PRO A 55 -6.36 -4.64 -9.61
C PRO A 55 -6.39 -6.14 -9.30
N ALA A 56 -7.52 -6.77 -9.57
CA ALA A 56 -7.67 -8.21 -9.38
C ALA A 56 -6.67 -8.94 -10.28
N VAL A 57 -6.01 -9.95 -9.72
CA VAL A 57 -5.14 -10.82 -10.50
C VAL A 57 -6.03 -11.61 -11.47
N ALA A 58 -5.68 -11.61 -12.76
CA ALA A 58 -6.42 -12.38 -13.75
C ALA A 58 -6.45 -13.87 -13.34
N PRO A 59 -7.62 -14.54 -13.43
CA PRO A 59 -7.78 -15.92 -12.97
C PRO A 59 -6.81 -16.89 -13.67
N GLU A 60 -6.57 -16.69 -14.97
CA GLU A 60 -5.63 -17.47 -15.78
C GLU A 60 -4.19 -17.41 -15.24
N VAL A 61 -3.74 -16.25 -14.77
CA VAL A 61 -2.41 -16.06 -14.19
C VAL A 61 -2.30 -16.80 -12.86
N LYS A 62 -3.37 -16.81 -12.06
CA LYS A 62 -3.41 -17.53 -10.79
C LYS A 62 -3.34 -19.05 -11.02
N GLU A 63 -4.09 -19.57 -11.97
CA GLU A 63 -4.09 -21.00 -12.32
C GLU A 63 -2.73 -21.44 -12.86
N ALA A 64 -2.14 -20.67 -13.79
CA ALA A 64 -0.81 -20.95 -14.30
C ALA A 64 0.25 -20.96 -13.17
N ALA A 65 0.19 -20.01 -12.24
CA ALA A 65 1.11 -19.96 -11.10
C ALA A 65 0.92 -21.15 -10.14
N GLN A 66 -0.32 -21.63 -9.96
CA GLN A 66 -0.61 -22.80 -9.13
C GLN A 66 -0.06 -24.10 -9.73
N ALA A 67 -0.04 -24.23 -11.07
CA ALA A 67 0.52 -25.40 -11.74
C ALA A 67 2.02 -25.61 -11.41
N TYR A 68 2.79 -24.53 -11.24
CA TYR A 68 4.22 -24.60 -10.91
C TYR A 68 4.54 -24.90 -9.44
N THR A 69 3.53 -25.09 -8.59
CA THR A 69 3.73 -25.23 -7.14
C THR A 69 4.70 -26.36 -6.79
N LEU A 70 4.60 -27.52 -7.46
CA LEU A 70 5.46 -28.68 -7.19
C LEU A 70 6.92 -28.44 -7.58
N GLU A 71 7.15 -27.83 -8.75
CA GLU A 71 8.49 -27.51 -9.24
C GLU A 71 9.15 -26.45 -8.34
N MET A 72 8.40 -25.42 -7.94
CA MET A 72 8.90 -24.39 -7.03
C MET A 72 9.19 -24.95 -5.63
N LEU A 73 8.44 -25.95 -5.17
CA LEU A 73 8.73 -26.63 -3.90
C LEU A 73 10.09 -27.32 -3.96
N ALA A 74 10.40 -28.03 -5.05
CA ALA A 74 11.71 -28.65 -5.25
C ALA A 74 12.85 -27.62 -5.26
N VAL A 75 12.64 -26.45 -5.86
CA VAL A 75 13.62 -25.34 -5.83
C VAL A 75 13.84 -24.84 -4.39
N LEU A 76 12.77 -24.64 -3.61
CA LEU A 76 12.89 -24.21 -2.22
C LEU A 76 13.67 -25.22 -1.36
N VAL A 77 13.41 -26.52 -1.53
CA VAL A 77 14.15 -27.58 -0.83
C VAL A 77 15.63 -27.56 -1.20
N ARG A 78 15.96 -27.40 -2.49
CA ARG A 78 17.36 -27.27 -2.94
C ARG A 78 18.05 -26.08 -2.31
N VAL A 79 17.42 -24.89 -2.30
CA VAL A 79 17.99 -23.68 -1.69
C VAL A 79 18.14 -23.83 -0.18
N ALA A 80 17.22 -24.50 0.51
CA ALA A 80 17.33 -24.72 1.96
C ALA A 80 18.52 -25.62 2.33
N MET A 81 18.79 -26.63 1.50
CA MET A 81 19.85 -27.64 1.71
C MET A 81 21.21 -27.23 1.15
N ASP A 82 21.29 -26.19 0.31
CA ASP A 82 22.54 -25.68 -0.22
C ASP A 82 23.35 -24.94 0.86
N GLU A 83 24.53 -25.48 1.20
CA GLU A 83 25.44 -24.87 2.18
C GLU A 83 26.13 -23.60 1.67
N GLY A 84 26.21 -23.42 0.34
CA GLY A 84 26.79 -22.24 -0.30
C GLY A 84 25.81 -21.07 -0.42
N ALA A 85 24.52 -21.30 -0.20
CA ALA A 85 23.50 -20.26 -0.28
C ALA A 85 23.55 -19.31 0.94
N PRO A 86 23.17 -18.03 0.77
CA PRO A 86 23.10 -17.09 1.89
C PRO A 86 22.23 -17.65 3.03
N PRO A 87 22.66 -17.58 4.31
CA PRO A 87 21.92 -18.12 5.44
C PRO A 87 20.45 -17.64 5.51
N ALA A 88 20.21 -16.36 5.19
CA ALA A 88 18.87 -15.80 5.13
C ALA A 88 17.98 -16.44 4.05
N ALA A 89 18.53 -16.76 2.89
CA ALA A 89 17.80 -17.41 1.81
C ALA A 89 17.41 -18.85 2.21
N ARG A 90 18.32 -19.57 2.88
CA ARG A 90 18.06 -20.92 3.39
C ARG A 90 16.93 -20.94 4.42
N VAL A 91 16.99 -20.04 5.41
CA VAL A 91 15.94 -19.90 6.43
C VAL A 91 14.59 -19.53 5.81
N THR A 92 14.59 -18.60 4.85
CA THR A 92 13.36 -18.19 4.18
C THR A 92 12.75 -19.34 3.37
N ALA A 93 13.58 -20.11 2.65
CA ALA A 93 13.14 -21.26 1.90
C ALA A 93 12.60 -22.38 2.80
N ALA A 94 13.30 -22.68 3.91
CA ALA A 94 12.86 -23.67 4.89
C ALA A 94 11.51 -23.28 5.53
N ASN A 95 11.37 -22.04 6.00
CA ASN A 95 10.12 -21.54 6.57
C ASN A 95 8.98 -21.60 5.54
N ALA A 96 9.24 -21.25 4.29
CA ALA A 96 8.24 -21.30 3.24
C ALA A 96 7.74 -22.74 2.98
N VAL A 97 8.60 -23.75 3.06
CA VAL A 97 8.19 -25.16 2.95
C VAL A 97 7.40 -25.60 4.19
N LEU A 98 7.88 -25.28 5.38
CA LEU A 98 7.23 -25.67 6.65
C LEU A 98 5.85 -25.02 6.83
N ASP A 99 5.71 -23.75 6.48
CA ASP A 99 4.45 -23.01 6.53
C ASP A 99 3.35 -23.66 5.67
N ARG A 100 3.74 -24.40 4.60
CA ARG A 100 2.79 -25.11 3.73
C ARG A 100 2.41 -26.48 4.26
N GLY A 101 3.33 -27.18 4.93
CA GLY A 101 3.09 -28.50 5.51
C GLY A 101 2.39 -28.46 6.87
N HIS A 102 2.75 -27.49 7.70
CA HIS A 102 2.24 -27.34 9.07
C HIS A 102 1.22 -26.21 9.22
N GLY A 103 1.06 -25.38 8.19
CA GLY A 103 0.26 -24.16 8.25
C GLY A 103 1.03 -23.02 8.94
N LYS A 104 0.60 -21.78 8.70
CA LYS A 104 1.05 -20.65 9.52
C LYS A 104 0.40 -20.74 10.90
N PRO A 105 1.13 -20.39 11.97
CA PRO A 105 0.53 -20.32 13.31
C PRO A 105 -0.69 -19.40 13.28
N THR A 106 -1.79 -19.84 13.91
CA THR A 106 -3.04 -19.08 14.00
C THR A 106 -2.78 -17.71 14.61
N THR A 107 -2.77 -16.68 13.77
CA THR A 107 -2.71 -15.30 14.24
C THR A 107 -4.08 -14.95 14.78
N ASN A 108 -4.21 -14.89 16.10
CA ASN A 108 -5.45 -14.45 16.75
C ASN A 108 -5.61 -12.95 16.48
N VAL A 109 -6.58 -12.59 15.63
CA VAL A 109 -6.88 -11.19 15.34
C VAL A 109 -7.94 -10.74 16.33
N ASP A 110 -7.55 -9.94 17.32
CA ASP A 110 -8.48 -9.30 18.25
C ASP A 110 -9.19 -8.14 17.52
N ALA A 111 -10.29 -8.48 16.84
CA ALA A 111 -11.14 -7.51 16.18
C ALA A 111 -12.17 -6.99 17.19
N LYS A 112 -11.94 -5.79 17.72
CA LYS A 112 -12.97 -5.03 18.46
C LYS A 112 -14.07 -4.59 17.50
N VAL A 113 -15.07 -5.45 17.29
CA VAL A 113 -16.28 -5.12 16.55
C VAL A 113 -17.21 -4.36 17.49
N ALA A 114 -17.22 -3.04 17.41
CA ALA A 114 -18.26 -2.23 18.02
C ALA A 114 -19.51 -2.32 17.14
N THR A 115 -20.53 -3.05 17.60
CA THR A 115 -21.83 -3.06 16.94
C THR A 115 -22.54 -1.74 17.23
N VAL A 116 -22.63 -0.88 16.23
CA VAL A 116 -23.42 0.35 16.31
C VAL A 116 -24.87 -0.02 15.99
N ASP A 117 -25.74 0.09 16.99
CA ASP A 117 -27.18 -0.04 16.78
C ASP A 117 -27.72 1.20 16.07
N VAL A 118 -27.87 1.07 14.75
CA VAL A 118 -28.37 2.13 13.86
C VAL A 118 -29.76 2.61 14.30
N THR A 119 -30.58 1.74 14.88
CA THR A 119 -31.94 2.04 15.35
C THR A 119 -31.89 3.01 16.53
N LYS A 120 -31.00 2.75 17.50
CA LYS A 120 -30.79 3.62 18.66
C LYS A 120 -30.23 4.98 18.24
N LEU A 121 -29.30 4.99 17.29
CA LEU A 121 -28.67 6.22 16.78
C LEU A 121 -29.70 7.08 16.03
N HIS A 122 -30.56 6.45 15.23
CA HIS A 122 -31.65 7.13 14.53
C HIS A 122 -32.68 7.74 15.50
N LEU A 123 -33.10 6.97 16.52
CA LEU A 123 -34.04 7.45 17.53
C LEU A 123 -33.46 8.64 18.31
N GLN A 124 -32.18 8.58 18.68
CA GLN A 124 -31.52 9.70 19.36
C GLN A 124 -31.52 10.98 18.50
N ALA A 125 -31.22 10.86 17.21
CA ALA A 125 -31.24 12.00 16.30
C ALA A 125 -32.64 12.64 16.22
N LEU A 126 -33.70 11.84 16.15
CA LEU A 126 -35.08 12.36 16.16
C LEU A 126 -35.43 13.09 17.47
N LEU A 127 -34.97 12.56 18.61
CA LEU A 127 -35.18 13.20 19.90
C LEU A 127 -34.44 14.53 20.02
N ASP A 128 -33.20 14.59 19.54
CA ASP A 128 -32.38 15.82 19.57
C ASP A 128 -33.00 16.93 18.70
N LEU A 129 -33.59 16.58 17.54
CA LEU A 129 -34.36 17.53 16.72
C LEU A 129 -35.70 17.94 17.36
N SER A 130 -36.31 17.05 18.14
CA SER A 130 -37.57 17.31 18.83
C SER A 130 -37.41 18.08 20.14
N ALA A 131 -36.20 18.20 20.68
CA ALA A 131 -35.94 18.95 21.91
C ALA A 131 -36.13 20.46 21.65
N PRO A 132 -36.98 21.17 22.42
CA PRO A 132 -37.13 22.60 22.27
C PRO A 132 -35.82 23.30 22.66
N ALA A 133 -35.39 24.27 21.85
CA ALA A 133 -34.18 25.06 22.08
C ALA A 133 -34.08 25.53 23.54
N PRO A 134 -32.88 25.54 24.15
CA PRO A 134 -32.72 25.99 25.52
C PRO A 134 -33.28 27.41 25.64
N ARG A 135 -34.34 27.56 26.43
CA ARG A 135 -34.96 28.86 26.69
C ARG A 135 -33.90 29.76 27.34
N PRO A 136 -33.67 30.99 26.83
CA PRO A 136 -32.69 31.87 27.44
C PRO A 136 -33.08 32.13 28.89
N ILE A 137 -32.17 31.82 29.81
CA ILE A 137 -32.32 32.11 31.23
C ILE A 137 -32.18 33.63 31.38
N GLY A 138 -33.30 34.32 31.62
CA GLY A 138 -33.31 35.69 32.10
C GLY A 138 -34.00 36.69 31.18
N ALA A 139 -35.29 36.95 31.42
CA ALA A 139 -35.96 38.22 31.14
C ALA A 139 -37.37 38.22 31.77
N GLU A 140 -37.49 38.42 33.08
CA GLU A 140 -38.77 38.85 33.70
C GLU A 140 -38.41 39.89 34.76
N GLY A 141 -38.51 41.16 34.38
CA GLY A 141 -38.44 42.30 35.27
C GLY A 141 -39.82 42.93 35.40
N GLY A 142 -40.24 43.16 36.66
CA GLY A 142 -41.19 44.19 37.10
C GLY A 142 -42.65 44.06 36.66
N HIS A 143 -43.59 44.13 37.61
CA HIS A 143 -44.63 45.16 37.68
C HIS A 143 -45.38 45.03 39.03
N SER A 144 -45.48 46.18 39.70
CA SER A 144 -46.14 46.46 40.97
C SER A 144 -47.66 46.44 40.89
N VAL A 145 -48.33 45.85 41.88
CA VAL A 145 -49.66 46.22 42.43
C VAL A 145 -49.69 45.61 43.85
N GLY A 146 -49.88 46.30 44.96
CA GLY A 146 -50.78 47.41 45.24
C GLY A 146 -52.08 46.85 45.85
N ALA A 147 -52.13 46.64 47.16
CA ALA A 147 -53.38 46.43 47.89
C ALA A 147 -53.19 46.79 49.38
N LEU A 148 -54.18 47.53 49.86
CA LEU A 148 -54.31 48.24 51.14
C LEU A 148 -54.38 47.34 52.37
#